data_AF-A0A4V0Z6Z0-F1
#
_entry.id   AF-A0A4V0Z6Z0-F1
#
_cell.length_a   1.000
_cell.length_b   1.000
_cell.length_c   1.000
_cell.angle_alpha   90.00
_cell.angle_beta   90.00
_cell.angle_gamma   90.00
#
_symmetry.space_group_name_H-M   'P 1'
#
loop_
_entity.id
_entity.type
_entity.pdbx_description
1 polymer ?
#
loop_
_entity_poly.entity_id
_entity_poly.type
_entity_poly.pdbx_seq_one_letter_code
_entity_poly.pdbx_strand_id
1 'polypeptide(L)'
;MDLKEVMSKQSFVVIGDTLNKEKYAYKIKEGLKQKGYVVNAMGKEMQSLNDVDGDIDIVDLCTHPTKSLELLQECRKPYQCIVIQPGASNDTLVSYLQQHNIPYLDGCLLVGIKLYA
;
A
#
# COMPACT_ATOMS: atom_id res chain seq x y z
N MET A 1 -11.81 7.48 -0.54
CA MET A 1 -12.17 6.25 0.18
C MET A 1 -11.86 6.45 1.64
N ASP A 2 -12.69 5.93 2.53
CA ASP A 2 -12.36 5.78 3.95
C ASP A 2 -11.71 4.41 4.25
N LEU A 3 -11.28 4.21 5.50
CA LEU A 3 -10.60 2.98 5.90
C LEU A 3 -11.51 1.75 5.79
N LYS A 4 -12.82 1.88 6.02
CA LYS A 4 -13.77 0.77 5.90
C LYS A 4 -13.94 0.37 4.44
N GLU A 5 -14.03 1.33 3.53
CA GLU A 5 -14.06 1.10 2.09
C GLU A 5 -12.76 0.44 1.59
N VAL A 6 -11.60 0.88 2.08
CA VAL A 6 -10.30 0.24 1.79
C VAL A 6 -10.30 -1.23 2.22
N MET A 7 -10.76 -1.53 3.44
CA MET A 7 -10.80 -2.91 3.94
C MET A 7 -11.85 -3.79 3.26
N SER A 8 -12.78 -3.21 2.49
CA SER A 8 -13.73 -3.98 1.67
C SER A 8 -13.13 -4.50 0.36
N LYS A 9 -11.90 -4.09 0.01
CA LYS A 9 -11.16 -4.51 -1.17
C LYS A 9 -10.43 -5.83 -0.94
N GLN A 10 -9.99 -6.50 -2.02
CA GLN A 10 -9.44 -7.86 -1.92
C GLN A 10 -7.93 -7.92 -2.16
N SER A 11 -7.39 -7.09 -3.07
CA SER A 11 -6.00 -7.15 -3.50
C SER A 11 -5.16 -5.98 -2.99
N PHE A 12 -4.10 -6.30 -2.25
CA PHE A 12 -3.21 -5.33 -1.62
C PHE A 12 -1.77 -5.51 -2.09
N VAL A 13 -1.07 -4.40 -2.30
CA VAL A 13 0.38 -4.37 -2.44
C VAL A 13 0.98 -3.62 -1.26
N VAL A 14 1.78 -4.29 -0.44
CA VAL A 14 2.45 -3.68 0.72
C VAL A 14 3.89 -3.33 0.34
N ILE A 15 4.22 -2.03 0.33
CA ILE A 15 5.55 -1.52 -0.04
C ILE A 15 6.34 -1.18 1.21
N GLY A 16 7.37 -1.98 1.51
CA GLY A 16 8.24 -1.73 2.66
C GLY A 16 9.17 -2.89 2.99
N ASP A 17 9.70 -2.93 4.21
CA ASP A 17 10.45 -4.08 4.70
C ASP A 17 9.49 -5.16 5.21
N THR A 18 9.03 -5.98 4.27
CA THR A 18 8.06 -7.06 4.48
C THR A 18 8.70 -8.36 4.98
N LEU A 19 10.02 -8.40 5.19
CA LEU A 19 10.74 -9.58 5.67
C LEU A 19 11.18 -9.44 7.14
N ASN A 20 11.29 -8.20 7.64
CA ASN A 20 11.63 -7.93 9.02
C ASN A 20 10.38 -7.90 9.92
N LYS A 21 10.27 -8.90 10.82
CA LYS A 21 9.13 -9.08 11.75
C LYS A 21 8.86 -7.87 12.68
N GLU A 22 9.86 -7.04 12.92
CA GLU A 22 9.73 -5.86 13.77
C GLU A 22 9.00 -4.71 13.05
N LYS A 23 9.06 -4.69 11.72
CA LYS A 23 8.53 -3.61 10.88
C LYS A 23 7.02 -3.72 10.66
N TYR A 24 6.37 -2.57 10.49
CA TYR A 24 4.93 -2.51 10.26
C TYR A 24 4.53 -3.13 8.92
N ALA A 25 5.32 -2.96 7.86
CA ALA A 25 5.08 -3.60 6.56
C ALA A 25 4.95 -5.13 6.68
N TYR A 26 5.82 -5.77 7.47
CA TYR A 26 5.70 -7.21 7.77
C TYR A 26 4.39 -7.53 8.48
N LYS A 27 4.07 -6.80 9.56
CA LYS A 27 2.86 -7.04 10.37
C LYS A 27 1.58 -6.85 9.54
N ILE A 28 1.55 -5.86 8.66
CA ILE A 28 0.44 -5.59 7.75
C ILE A 28 0.32 -6.71 6.73
N LYS A 29 1.42 -7.10 6.07
CA LYS A 29 1.44 -8.21 5.11
C LYS A 29 0.86 -9.49 5.72
N GLU A 30 1.38 -9.88 6.88
CA GLU A 30 0.93 -11.10 7.55
C GLU A 30 -0.50 -10.99 8.07
N GLY A 31 -0.89 -9.84 8.62
CA GLY A 31 -2.25 -9.59 9.08
C GLY A 31 -3.28 -9.68 7.94
N LEU A 32 -2.97 -9.10 6.77
CA LEU A 32 -3.82 -9.22 5.58
C LEU A 32 -3.88 -10.68 5.09
N LYS A 33 -2.74 -11.37 4.98
CA LYS A 33 -2.72 -12.78 4.56
C LYS A 33 -3.54 -13.68 5.47
N GLN A 34 -3.46 -13.49 6.79
CA GLN A 34 -4.23 -14.25 7.78
C GLN A 34 -5.74 -14.06 7.65
N LYS A 35 -6.18 -12.93 7.07
CA LYS A 35 -7.58 -12.61 6.82
C LYS A 35 -8.08 -13.03 5.44
N GLY A 36 -7.21 -13.67 4.63
CA GLY A 36 -7.59 -14.20 3.31
C GLY A 36 -7.55 -13.18 2.18
N TYR A 37 -6.92 -12.02 2.38
CA TYR A 37 -6.67 -11.06 1.31
C TYR A 37 -5.62 -11.59 0.32
N VAL A 38 -5.66 -11.12 -0.93
CA VAL A 38 -4.57 -11.31 -1.90
C VAL A 38 -3.51 -10.25 -1.61
N VAL A 39 -2.31 -10.67 -1.22
CA VAL A 39 -1.25 -9.74 -0.76
C VAL A 39 0.04 -9.96 -1.52
N ASN A 40 0.44 -8.92 -2.24
CA ASN A 40 1.75 -8.80 -2.86
C ASN A 40 2.67 -7.93 -1.99
N ALA A 41 3.94 -8.31 -1.91
CA ALA A 41 4.92 -7.64 -1.07
C ALA A 41 6.04 -7.05 -1.93
N MET A 42 6.29 -5.76 -1.78
CA MET A 42 7.30 -5.04 -2.56
C MET A 42 8.40 -4.49 -1.65
N GLY A 43 9.63 -4.54 -2.15
CA GLY A 43 10.81 -4.15 -1.39
C GLY A 43 11.98 -5.06 -1.73
N LYS A 44 12.16 -6.15 -0.98
CA LYS A 44 13.16 -7.18 -1.29
C LYS A 44 12.58 -8.34 -2.13
N GLU A 45 11.27 -8.57 -2.02
CA GLU A 45 10.58 -9.70 -2.67
C GLU A 45 10.24 -9.39 -4.14
N MET A 46 9.78 -8.16 -4.43
CA MET A 46 9.40 -7.68 -5.76
C MET A 46 9.84 -6.22 -5.93
N GLN A 47 10.27 -5.84 -7.14
CA GLN A 47 10.79 -4.50 -7.44
C GLN A 47 9.80 -3.60 -8.19
N SER A 48 8.91 -4.12 -9.03
CA SER A 48 7.96 -3.30 -9.80
C SER A 48 6.51 -3.63 -9.47
N LEU A 49 5.66 -2.59 -9.38
CA LEU A 49 4.20 -2.74 -9.32
C LEU A 49 3.64 -3.42 -10.59
N ASN A 50 4.37 -3.32 -11.70
CA ASN A 50 3.99 -3.91 -12.96
C ASN A 50 4.12 -5.45 -12.96
N ASP A 51 4.89 -6.02 -12.03
CA ASP A 51 5.12 -7.46 -11.91
C ASP A 51 4.04 -8.16 -11.05
N VAL A 52 3.10 -7.40 -10.48
CA VAL A 52 2.00 -7.96 -9.70
C VAL A 52 1.07 -8.75 -10.60
N ASP A 53 0.80 -10.02 -10.25
CA ASP A 53 -0.23 -10.80 -10.93
C ASP A 53 -1.64 -10.33 -10.55
N GLY A 54 -2.51 -10.17 -11.56
CA GLY A 54 -3.90 -9.74 -11.35
C GLY A 54 -4.07 -8.23 -11.12
N ASP A 55 -5.22 -7.86 -10.56
CA ASP A 55 -5.58 -6.47 -10.28
C ASP A 55 -4.99 -5.98 -8.94
N ILE A 56 -4.76 -4.68 -8.84
CA ILE A 56 -4.30 -4.01 -7.62
C ILE A 56 -5.46 -3.13 -7.12
N ASP A 57 -6.04 -3.43 -5.95
CA ASP A 57 -7.04 -2.53 -5.38
C ASP A 57 -6.34 -1.43 -4.59
N ILE A 58 -5.51 -1.83 -3.62
CA ILE A 58 -4.88 -0.95 -2.64
C ILE A 58 -3.36 -1.07 -2.70
N VAL A 59 -2.67 0.07 -2.79
CA VAL A 59 -1.22 0.17 -2.58
C VAL A 59 -0.96 0.78 -1.21
N ASP A 60 -0.31 0.04 -0.32
CA ASP A 60 0.02 0.45 1.05
C ASP A 60 1.48 0.87 1.17
N LEU A 61 1.71 2.15 1.47
CA LEU A 61 3.03 2.76 1.54
C LEU A 61 3.56 2.72 2.98
N CYS A 62 4.50 1.81 3.24
CA CYS A 62 5.20 1.67 4.53
C CYS A 62 6.68 2.10 4.47
N THR A 63 7.10 2.82 3.43
CA THR A 63 8.51 3.20 3.19
C THR A 63 8.67 4.72 3.03
N HIS A 64 9.90 5.16 2.80
CA HIS A 64 10.20 6.57 2.62
C HIS A 64 9.49 7.12 1.37
N PRO A 65 8.85 8.31 1.45
CA PRO A 65 8.01 8.83 0.37
C PRO A 65 8.71 8.98 -0.97
N THR A 66 10.01 9.32 -0.99
CA THR A 66 10.80 9.38 -2.24
C THR A 66 10.80 8.05 -3.00
N LYS A 67 11.04 6.93 -2.31
CA LYS A 67 11.05 5.61 -2.94
C LYS A 67 9.65 5.22 -3.40
N SER A 68 8.63 5.53 -2.61
CA SER A 68 7.24 5.32 -3.02
C SER A 68 6.89 6.10 -4.28
N LEU A 69 7.30 7.36 -4.37
CA LEU A 69 7.05 8.21 -5.53
C LEU A 69 7.67 7.65 -6.81
N GLU A 70 8.93 7.21 -6.76
CA GLU A 70 9.61 6.57 -7.90
C GLU A 70 8.83 5.35 -8.41
N LEU A 71 8.42 4.46 -7.50
CA LEU A 71 7.64 3.26 -7.86
C LEU A 71 6.28 3.60 -8.47
N LEU A 72 5.61 4.63 -7.96
CA LEU A 72 4.32 5.07 -8.48
C LEU A 72 4.45 5.71 -9.87
N GLN A 73 5.51 6.47 -10.11
CA GLN A 73 5.80 7.09 -11.41
C GLN A 73 6.12 6.05 -12.49
N GLU A 74 6.72 4.92 -12.12
CA GLU A 74 7.03 3.81 -13.02
C GLU A 74 5.85 2.83 -13.22
N CYS A 75 4.82 2.92 -12.38
CA CYS A 75 3.67 2.03 -12.44
C CYS A 75 2.77 2.35 -13.64
N ARG A 76 2.45 1.32 -14.44
CA ARG A 76 1.54 1.40 -15.59
C ARG A 76 0.25 0.63 -15.36
N LYS A 77 0.15 -0.11 -14.25
CA LYS A 77 -1.04 -0.85 -13.87
C LYS A 77 -2.03 0.08 -13.16
N PRO A 78 -3.34 -0.07 -13.40
CA PRO A 78 -4.33 0.65 -12.64
C PRO A 78 -4.33 0.15 -11.19
N TYR A 79 -4.64 1.06 -10.26
CA TYR A 79 -4.95 0.75 -8.87
C TYR A 79 -6.03 1.70 -8.37
N GLN A 80 -6.82 1.27 -7.40
CA GLN A 80 -8.02 2.02 -6.98
C GLN A 80 -7.71 3.10 -5.94
N CYS A 81 -6.78 2.84 -5.02
CA CYS A 81 -6.44 3.77 -3.95
C CYS A 81 -5.04 3.49 -3.37
N ILE A 82 -4.42 4.54 -2.84
CA ILE A 82 -3.20 4.46 -2.03
C ILE A 82 -3.54 4.67 -0.55
N VAL A 83 -2.99 3.83 0.31
CA VAL A 83 -2.96 4.09 1.76
C VAL A 83 -1.56 4.52 2.14
N ILE A 84 -1.44 5.72 2.70
CA ILE A 84 -0.17 6.25 3.20
C ILE A 84 -0.12 5.94 4.70
N GLN A 85 0.79 5.04 5.10
CA GLN A 85 0.95 4.73 6.53
C GLN A 85 1.48 5.95 7.30
N PRO A 86 1.21 6.04 8.62
CA PRO A 86 1.77 7.08 9.46
C PRO A 86 3.30 7.18 9.31
N GLY A 87 3.79 8.36 8.95
CA GLY A 87 5.21 8.64 8.74
C GLY A 87 5.76 8.30 7.34
N ALA A 88 4.93 7.84 6.40
CA ALA A 88 5.33 7.54 5.02
C ALA A 88 4.97 8.65 4.01
N SER A 89 4.49 9.81 4.48
CA SER A 89 4.03 10.93 3.65
C SER A 89 5.06 12.06 3.59
N ASN A 90 5.01 12.85 2.51
CA ASN A 90 5.60 14.19 2.42
C ASN A 90 4.85 15.04 1.37
N ASP A 91 5.13 16.34 1.34
CA ASP A 91 4.46 17.28 0.43
C ASP A 91 4.65 16.93 -1.05
N THR A 92 5.82 16.42 -1.43
CA THR A 92 6.11 16.03 -2.81
C THR A 92 5.24 14.86 -3.27
N LEU A 93 5.12 13.81 -2.45
CA LEU A 93 4.28 12.65 -2.74
C LEU A 93 2.82 13.08 -2.83
N VAL A 94 2.32 13.83 -1.83
CA VAL A 94 0.93 14.29 -1.82
C VAL A 94 0.60 15.16 -3.03
N SER A 95 1.49 16.09 -3.40
CA SER A 95 1.30 16.95 -4.57
C SER A 95 1.22 16.14 -5.86
N TYR A 96 2.07 15.10 -6.01
CA TYR A 96 2.01 14.19 -7.15
C TYR A 96 0.66 13.45 -7.21
N LEU A 97 0.21 12.88 -6.09
CA LEU A 97 -1.08 12.17 -6.05
C LEU A 97 -2.24 13.09 -6.42
N GLN A 98 -2.26 14.32 -5.92
CA GLN A 98 -3.28 15.33 -6.23
C GLN A 98 -3.25 15.76 -7.69
N GLN A 99 -2.07 16.10 -8.23
CA GLN A 99 -1.91 16.53 -9.62
C GLN A 99 -2.40 15.46 -10.61
N HIS A 100 -2.20 14.19 -10.28
CA HIS A 100 -2.58 13.05 -11.10
C HIS A 100 -3.98 12.49 -10.77
N ASN A 101 -4.72 13.13 -9.86
CA ASN A 101 -6.05 12.69 -9.39
C ASN A 101 -6.06 11.24 -8.88
N ILE A 102 -4.96 10.82 -8.25
CA ILE A 102 -4.81 9.48 -7.68
C ILE A 102 -5.50 9.47 -6.31
N PRO A 103 -6.52 8.61 -6.08
CA PRO A 103 -7.17 8.51 -4.79
C PRO A 103 -6.20 8.03 -3.71
N TYR A 104 -6.18 8.70 -2.56
CA TYR A 104 -5.36 8.31 -1.43
C TYR A 104 -6.04 8.56 -0.08
N LEU A 105 -5.53 7.89 0.95
CA LEU A 105 -5.95 8.02 2.35
C LEU A 105 -4.70 7.96 3.25
N ASP A 106 -4.54 8.95 4.14
CA ASP A 106 -3.64 8.81 5.28
C ASP A 106 -4.29 7.87 6.31
N GLY A 107 -3.70 6.69 6.55
CA GLY A 107 -4.37 5.67 7.34
C GLY A 107 -3.51 4.46 7.73
N CYS A 108 -3.99 3.69 8.72
CA CYS A 108 -3.27 2.52 9.22
C CYS A 108 -4.01 1.22 8.90
N LEU A 109 -3.41 0.36 8.07
CA LEU A 109 -4.02 -0.93 7.72
C LEU A 109 -4.10 -1.89 8.89
N LEU A 110 -3.21 -1.82 9.90
CA LEU A 110 -3.37 -2.62 11.12
C LEU A 110 -4.64 -2.25 11.90
N VAL A 111 -4.99 -0.96 11.92
CA VAL A 111 -6.26 -0.49 12.49
C VAL A 111 -7.42 -0.97 11.64
N GLY A 112 -7.31 -0.87 10.31
CA GLY A 112 -8.33 -1.35 9.38
C GLY A 112 -8.61 -2.84 9.57
N ILE A 113 -7.58 -3.68 9.61
CA ILE A 113 -7.67 -5.12 9.87
C ILE A 113 -8.37 -5.40 11.19
N LYS A 114 -8.03 -4.67 12.26
CA LYS A 114 -8.64 -4.87 13.59
C LYS A 114 -10.13 -4.53 13.61
N LEU A 115 -10.56 -3.52 12.86
CA LEU A 115 -11.92 -2.98 12.92
C LEU A 115 -12.88 -3.60 11.90
N TYR A 116 -12.36 -4.04 10.75
CA TYR A 116 -13.20 -4.32 9.58
C TYR A 116 -12.89 -5.66 8.87
N ALA A 117 -11.91 -6.44 9.34
CA ALA A 117 -11.52 -7.73 8.74
C ALA A 117 -11.58 -8.91 9.71
#